data_AF-A0A3P7QYQ6-F1
#
_entry.id   AF-A0A3P7QYQ6-F1
#
_cell.length_a   1.000
_cell.length_b   1.000
_cell.length_c   1.000
_cell.angle_alpha   90.00
_cell.angle_beta   90.00
_cell.angle_gamma   90.00
#
_symmetry.space_group_name_H-M   'P 1'
#
loop_
_entity.id
_entity.type
_entity.pdbx_description
1 polymer ?
#
loop_
_entity_poly.entity_id
_entity_poly.type
_entity_poly.pdbx_seq_one_letter_code
_entity_poly.pdbx_strand_id
1 'polypeptide(L)'
;MAMELPLPQRLFVHGHWLVDNAKMSKSVGNVVDPYEVMDLYTAEGLRYFLLKQGLPHGDSNFSRDKVINVINSDLVNNIGNLLSRA
;
A
#
# COMPACT_ATOMS: atom_id res chain seq x y z
N MET A 1 -4.26 21.94 24.30
CA MET A 1 -5.01 22.02 25.57
C MET A 1 -4.00 22.01 26.72
N ALA A 2 -4.23 22.75 27.80
CA ALA A 2 -3.19 23.27 28.74
C ALA A 2 -2.29 24.37 28.16
N MET A 3 -1.84 24.27 26.90
CA MET A 3 -1.01 25.30 26.25
C MET A 3 -1.77 26.27 25.32
N GLU A 4 -3.11 26.33 25.39
CA GLU A 4 -3.97 27.22 24.55
C GLU A 4 -3.72 27.16 23.02
N LEU A 5 -3.05 26.12 22.54
CA LEU A 5 -2.80 25.93 21.11
C LEU A 5 -4.05 25.47 20.35
N PRO A 6 -4.18 25.86 19.06
CA PRO A 6 -5.24 25.37 18.20
C PRO A 6 -5.19 23.85 18.07
N LEU A 7 -6.36 23.22 18.16
CA LEU A 7 -6.50 21.77 18.01
C LEU A 7 -6.44 21.36 16.53
N PRO A 8 -5.99 20.13 16.23
CA PRO A 8 -6.08 19.60 14.89
C PRO A 8 -7.54 19.54 14.43
N GLN A 9 -7.82 20.05 13.23
CA GLN A 9 -9.18 20.04 12.65
C GLN A 9 -9.60 18.66 12.15
N ARG A 10 -8.63 17.79 11.86
CA ARG A 10 -8.86 16.44 11.36
C ARG A 10 -7.76 15.52 11.82
N LEU A 11 -8.16 14.35 12.30
CA LEU A 11 -7.29 13.21 12.52
C LEU A 11 -7.76 12.10 11.58
N PHE A 12 -6.88 11.66 10.68
CA PHE A 12 -7.14 10.53 9.81
C PHE A 12 -6.38 9.32 10.36
N VAL A 13 -7.11 8.31 10.82
CA VAL A 13 -6.56 7.09 11.39
C VAL A 13 -6.86 5.95 10.42
N HIS A 14 -5.81 5.27 9.95
CA HIS A 14 -5.93 4.14 9.03
C HIS A 14 -5.68 2.82 9.76
N GLY A 15 -6.15 1.71 9.19
CA GLY A 15 -5.85 0.36 9.66
C GLY A 15 -4.39 -0.06 9.44
N HIS A 16 -4.04 -1.24 9.93
CA HIS A 16 -2.71 -1.82 9.77
C HIS A 16 -2.59 -2.65 8.50
N TRP A 17 -1.35 -2.87 8.07
CA TRP A 17 -1.04 -3.85 7.03
C TRP A 17 -0.70 -5.20 7.65
N LEU A 18 -1.35 -6.24 7.16
CA LEU A 18 -1.02 -7.65 7.34
C LEU A 18 -0.21 -8.13 6.14
N VAL A 19 0.48 -9.26 6.30
CA VAL A 19 1.17 -9.97 5.21
C VAL A 19 0.62 -11.38 5.18
N ASP A 20 0.05 -11.76 4.04
CA ASP A 20 -0.62 -13.06 3.84
C ASP A 20 -1.60 -13.42 4.98
N ASN A 21 -2.38 -12.42 5.39
CA ASN A 21 -3.38 -12.43 6.47
C ASN A 21 -2.80 -12.65 7.88
N ALA A 22 -1.48 -12.54 8.05
CA ALA A 22 -0.80 -12.61 9.33
C ALA A 22 -0.23 -11.24 9.74
N LYS A 23 -0.17 -11.00 11.05
CA LYS A 23 0.51 -9.82 11.60
C LYS A 23 2.00 -9.87 11.26
N MET A 24 2.53 -8.77 10.74
CA MET A 24 3.98 -8.63 10.52
C MET A 24 4.74 -8.69 11.85
N SER A 25 5.79 -9.50 11.89
CA SER A 25 6.69 -9.62 13.03
C SER A 25 8.10 -9.96 12.59
N LYS A 26 9.07 -9.23 13.15
CA LYS A 26 10.51 -9.50 12.95
C LYS A 26 10.91 -10.88 13.46
N SER A 27 10.34 -11.33 14.58
CA SER A 27 10.66 -12.65 15.15
C SER A 27 10.07 -13.81 14.35
N VAL A 28 8.95 -13.58 13.66
CA VAL A 28 8.31 -14.57 12.78
C VAL A 28 8.97 -14.59 11.39
N GLY A 29 9.64 -13.49 11.01
CA GLY A 29 10.34 -13.38 9.73
C GLY A 29 9.42 -13.08 8.55
N ASN A 30 8.20 -12.59 8.79
CA ASN A 30 7.20 -12.26 7.77
C ASN A 30 7.06 -10.75 7.52
N VAL A 31 8.07 -9.96 7.87
CA VAL A 31 8.08 -8.52 7.58
C VAL A 31 8.34 -8.31 6.10
N VAL A 32 7.63 -7.36 5.50
CA VAL A 32 7.87 -6.91 4.13
C VAL A 32 8.77 -5.68 4.16
N ASP A 33 9.95 -5.78 3.54
CA ASP A 33 10.80 -4.61 3.31
C ASP A 33 10.25 -3.80 2.12
N PRO A 34 9.82 -2.55 2.32
CA PRO A 34 9.33 -1.74 1.22
C PRO A 34 10.39 -1.46 0.16
N TYR A 35 11.68 -1.38 0.50
CA TYR A 35 12.75 -1.12 -0.46
C TYR A 35 12.93 -2.29 -1.42
N GLU A 36 12.96 -3.52 -0.91
CA GLU A 36 13.00 -4.73 -1.75
C GLU A 36 11.78 -4.81 -2.67
N VAL A 37 10.60 -4.44 -2.18
CA VAL A 37 9.36 -4.44 -2.97
C VAL A 37 9.39 -3.35 -4.05
N MET A 38 9.99 -2.18 -3.76
CA MET A 38 10.16 -1.11 -4.74
C MET A 38 11.17 -1.50 -5.84
N ASP A 39 12.22 -2.24 -5.52
CA ASP A 39 13.16 -2.74 -6.51
C ASP A 39 12.49 -3.73 -7.49
N LEU A 40 11.48 -4.47 -7.01
CA LEU A 40 10.74 -5.44 -7.81
C LEU A 40 9.58 -4.82 -8.61
N TYR A 41 8.86 -3.85 -8.04
CA TYR A 41 7.59 -3.35 -8.61
C TYR A 41 7.55 -1.84 -8.85
N THR A 42 8.68 -1.15 -8.73
CA THR A 42 8.82 0.31 -8.70
C THR A 42 8.19 0.98 -7.47
N ALA A 43 8.69 2.17 -7.11
CA ALA A 43 8.12 2.97 -6.04
C ALA A 43 6.66 3.38 -6.33
N GLU A 44 6.38 3.72 -7.58
CA GLU A 44 5.08 4.18 -8.06
C GLU A 44 4.07 3.03 -8.05
N GLY A 45 4.47 1.84 -8.51
CA GLY A 45 3.65 0.63 -8.45
C GLY A 45 3.27 0.26 -7.02
N LEU A 46 4.24 0.30 -6.09
CA LEU A 46 3.97 0.04 -4.67
C LEU A 46 3.03 1.11 -4.06
N ARG A 47 3.27 2.40 -4.32
CA ARG A 47 2.38 3.48 -3.83
C ARG A 47 0.96 3.32 -4.36
N TYR A 48 0.81 3.01 -5.64
CA TYR A 48 -0.50 2.77 -6.25
C TYR A 48 -1.21 1.62 -5.57
N PHE A 49 -0.52 0.47 -5.38
CA PHE A 49 -1.07 -0.68 -4.68
C PHE A 49 -1.54 -0.33 -3.27
N LEU A 50 -0.70 0.34 -2.47
CA LEU A 50 -1.00 0.69 -1.08
C LEU A 50 -2.22 1.62 -0.97
N LEU A 51 -2.32 2.62 -1.84
CA LEU A 51 -3.46 3.55 -1.85
C LEU A 51 -4.74 2.92 -2.40
N LYS A 52 -4.62 2.02 -3.38
CA LYS A 52 -5.76 1.35 -4.01
C LYS A 52 -6.36 0.26 -3.12
N GLN A 53 -5.50 -0.52 -2.46
CA GLN A 53 -5.91 -1.67 -1.67
C GLN A 53 -6.00 -1.39 -0.17
N GLY A 54 -5.38 -0.30 0.30
CA GLY A 54 -5.46 0.13 1.69
C GLY A 54 -6.86 0.64 2.03
N LEU A 55 -7.48 0.02 3.03
CA LEU A 55 -8.76 0.43 3.59
C LEU A 55 -8.51 1.31 4.81
N PRO A 56 -9.07 2.54 4.87
CA PRO A 56 -8.93 3.38 6.06
C PRO A 56 -9.57 2.79 7.31
N HIS A 57 -10.70 2.09 7.14
CA HIS A 57 -11.57 1.67 8.24
C HIS A 57 -11.22 0.29 8.82
N GLY A 58 -10.19 -0.39 8.31
CA GLY A 58 -9.83 -1.73 8.75
C GLY A 58 -8.47 -2.17 8.21
N ASP A 59 -8.00 -3.30 8.72
CA ASP A 59 -6.69 -3.84 8.32
C ASP A 59 -6.72 -4.31 6.86
N SER A 60 -5.61 -4.06 6.17
CA SER A 60 -5.42 -4.40 4.76
C SER A 60 -4.36 -5.47 4.62
N ASN A 61 -4.51 -6.35 3.62
CA ASN A 61 -3.57 -7.44 3.42
C ASN A 61 -2.62 -7.19 2.25
N PHE A 62 -1.32 -7.29 2.51
CA PHE A 62 -0.26 -7.35 1.51
C PHE A 62 -0.03 -8.81 1.11
N SER A 63 0.04 -9.06 -0.19
CA SER A 63 0.48 -10.33 -0.76
C SER A 63 1.12 -10.06 -2.12
N ARG A 64 2.26 -10.70 -2.41
CA ARG A 64 3.02 -10.45 -3.65
C ARG A 64 2.17 -10.67 -4.90
N ASP A 65 1.37 -11.73 -4.90
CA ASP A 65 0.46 -12.05 -6.02
C ASP A 65 -0.56 -10.92 -6.24
N LYS A 66 -1.09 -10.36 -5.15
CA LYS A 66 -2.05 -9.26 -5.22
C LYS A 66 -1.41 -7.98 -5.77
N VAL A 67 -0.17 -7.69 -5.38
CA VAL A 67 0.58 -6.53 -5.88
C VAL A 67 0.76 -6.62 -7.39
N ILE A 68 1.29 -7.75 -7.87
CA ILE A 68 1.52 -7.99 -9.30
C ILE A 68 0.22 -7.89 -10.09
N ASN A 69 -0.84 -8.52 -9.60
CA ASN A 69 -2.13 -8.53 -10.29
C ASN A 69 -2.71 -7.12 -10.42
N VAL A 70 -2.70 -6.32 -9.36
CA VAL A 70 -3.22 -4.94 -9.38
C VAL A 70 -2.39 -4.04 -10.30
N ILE A 71 -1.06 -4.14 -10.23
CA ILE A 71 -0.17 -3.34 -11.09
C ILE A 71 -0.37 -3.71 -12.56
N ASN A 72 -0.40 -5.01 -12.87
CA ASN A 72 -0.57 -5.47 -14.24
C ASN A 72 -1.95 -5.12 -14.79
N SER A 73 -3.02 -5.32 -14.02
CA SER A 73 -4.37 -5.02 -14.49
C SER A 73 -4.59 -3.53 -14.72
N ASP A 74 -4.20 -2.70 -13.76
CA ASP A 74 -4.59 -1.29 -13.74
C ASP A 74 -3.55 -0.42 -14.46
N LEU A 75 -2.27 -0.60 -14.14
CA LEU A 75 -1.22 0.29 -14.64
C LEU A 75 -0.70 -0.18 -15.99
N VAL A 76 -0.39 -1.46 -16.15
CA VAL A 76 0.19 -1.97 -17.41
C VAL A 76 -0.90 -2.14 -18.48
N ASN A 77 -1.90 -2.97 -18.18
CA ASN A 77 -2.87 -3.41 -19.20
C ASN A 77 -3.88 -2.34 -19.60
N ASN A 78 -4.20 -1.40 -18.70
CA ASN A 78 -5.13 -0.32 -19.00
C ASN A 78 -4.38 0.96 -19.36
N ILE A 79 -3.72 1.61 -18.39
CA ILE A 79 -3.08 2.91 -18.61
C ILE A 79 -1.91 2.79 -19.60
N GLY A 80 -1.01 1.84 -19.38
CA GLY A 80 0.18 1.63 -20.21
C GLY A 80 -0.18 1.29 -21.66
N ASN A 81 -1.10 0.36 -21.85
CA ASN A 81 -1.59 0.00 -23.20
C ASN A 81 -2.32 1.16 -23.88
N LEU A 82 -3.13 1.94 -23.15
CA LEU A 82 -3.81 3.10 -23.71
C LEU A 82 -2.79 4.15 -24.19
N LEU A 83 -1.81 4.48 -23.33
CA LEU A 83 -0.76 5.45 -23.67
C LEU A 83 0.10 4.98 -24.85
N SER A 84 0.40 3.68 -24.93
CA SER A 84 1.22 3.12 -26.02
C SER A 84 0.49 3.06 -27.36
N ARG A 85 -0.84 3.19 -27.34
CA ARG A 85 -1.71 3.17 -28.54
C ARG A 85 -2.17 4.56 -28.97
N ALA A 86 -1.99 5.57 -28.12
CA ALA A 86 -2.28 6.97 -28.43
C ALA A 86 -1.17 7.57 -29.31
#